data_AF-A0A9X7A2Y0-F1
#
_entry.id   AF-A0A9X7A2Y0-F1
#
_cell.length_a   1.000
_cell.length_b   1.000
_cell.length_c   1.000
_cell.angle_alpha   90.00
_cell.angle_beta   90.00
_cell.angle_gamma   90.00
#
_symmetry.space_group_name_H-M   'P 1'
#
loop_
_entity.id
_entity.type
_entity.pdbx_description
1 polymer ?
#
loop_
_entity_poly.entity_id
_entity_poly.type
_entity_poly.pdbx_seq_one_letter_code
_entity_poly.pdbx_strand_id
1 'polypeptide(L)' 'MYSMSYDALKSDLSNTLSNVQNQLNTEDYSLHTKEQLQSQLEVYQYIDELSDMHYFYKSGY' A
#
# COMPACT_ATOMS: atom_id res chain seq x y z
N MET A 1 -16.58 -2.18 15.91
CA MET A 1 -15.45 -2.50 15.01
C MET A 1 -15.63 -1.68 13.76
N TYR A 2 -14.69 -0.78 13.44
CA TYR A 2 -14.69 -0.09 12.14
C TYR A 2 -14.21 -1.11 11.11
N SER A 3 -15.12 -1.67 10.29
CA SER A 3 -14.72 -2.46 9.13
C SER A 3 -14.62 -1.53 7.93
N MET A 4 -13.40 -1.28 7.47
CA MET A 4 -13.18 -0.66 6.16
C MET A 4 -13.60 -1.65 5.08
N SER A 5 -14.28 -1.18 4.02
CA SER A 5 -14.58 -2.05 2.88
C SER A 5 -13.30 -2.39 2.12
N TYR A 6 -13.30 -3.52 1.43
CA TYR A 6 -12.19 -3.92 0.56
C TYR A 6 -11.86 -2.83 -0.47
N ASP A 7 -12.88 -2.23 -1.09
CA ASP A 7 -12.68 -1.16 -2.07
C ASP A 7 -12.04 0.09 -1.47
N ALA A 8 -12.43 0.48 -0.25
CA ALA A 8 -11.83 1.61 0.45
C ALA A 8 -10.37 1.32 0.80
N LEU A 9 -10.07 0.11 1.28
CA LEU A 9 -8.70 -0.33 1.57
C LEU A 9 -7.83 -0.33 0.30
N LYS A 10 -8.33 -0.86 -0.82
CA LYS A 10 -7.59 -0.89 -2.09
C LYS A 10 -7.34 0.50 -2.65
N SER A 11 -8.31 1.42 -2.51
CA SER A 11 -8.13 2.81 -2.89
C SER A 11 -7.03 3.48 -2.08
N ASP A 12 -7.03 3.30 -0.75
CA ASP A 12 -6.03 3.91 0.14
C ASP A 12 -4.64 3.33 -0.10
N LEU A 13 -4.52 2.02 -0.29
CA LEU A 13 -3.26 1.35 -0.64
C LEU A 13 -2.72 1.87 -1.98
N SER A 14 -3.57 1.97 -3.02
CA SER A 14 -3.17 2.45 -4.34
C SER A 14 -2.67 3.90 -4.30
N ASN A 15 -3.37 4.76 -3.55
CA ASN A 15 -2.96 6.15 -3.35
C ASN A 15 -1.62 6.24 -2.61
N THR A 16 -1.45 5.44 -1.56
CA THR A 16 -0.23 5.44 -0.75
C THR A 16 0.97 4.94 -1.56
N LEU A 17 0.81 3.83 -2.29
CA LEU A 17 1.84 3.27 -3.18
C LEU A 17 2.25 4.29 -4.24
N SER A 18 1.28 4.94 -4.88
CA SER A 18 1.55 5.97 -5.90
C SER A 18 2.32 7.15 -5.32
N ASN A 19 1.98 7.60 -4.11
CA ASN A 19 2.69 8.69 -3.44
C ASN A 19 4.13 8.32 -3.09
N VAL A 20 4.36 7.13 -2.51
CA VAL A 20 5.70 6.66 -2.17
C VAL A 20 6.56 6.48 -3.43
N GLN A 21 5.98 5.92 -4.50
CA GLN A 21 6.67 5.79 -5.79
C GLN A 21 7.01 7.16 -6.38
N ASN A 22 6.10 8.13 -6.30
CA ASN A 22 6.37 9.49 -6.75
C ASN A 22 7.52 10.12 -5.97
N GLN A 23 7.53 10.01 -4.63
CA GLN A 23 8.64 10.52 -3.80
C GLN A 23 9.98 9.88 -4.16
N LEU A 24 10.01 8.56 -4.41
CA LEU A 24 11.21 7.86 -4.88
C LEU A 24 11.65 8.35 -6.27
N ASN A 25 10.71 8.55 -7.19
CA ASN A 25 10.99 8.97 -8.57
C ASN A 25 11.46 10.42 -8.66
N THR A 26 10.93 11.30 -7.81
CA THR A 26 11.33 12.71 -7.74
C THR A 26 12.53 12.94 -6.82
N GLU A 27 13.07 11.88 -6.21
CA GLU A 27 14.14 11.93 -5.20
C GLU A 27 13.83 12.89 -4.04
N ASP A 28 12.55 12.97 -3.64
CA ASP A 28 12.11 13.81 -2.54
C ASP A 28 12.33 13.09 -1.19
N TYR A 29 13.49 13.36 -0.59
CA TYR A 29 13.90 12.82 0.71
C TYR A 29 13.76 13.84 1.85
N SER A 30 12.90 14.84 1.68
CA SER A 30 12.72 15.93 2.66
C SER A 30 12.17 15.43 4.01
N LEU A 31 11.33 14.39 3.99
CA LEU A 31 10.67 13.83 5.17
C LEU A 31 11.15 12.42 5.54
N HIS A 32 11.59 11.64 4.54
CA HIS A 32 11.98 10.24 4.69
C HIS A 32 13.27 9.97 3.91
N THR A 33 14.10 9.07 4.42
CA THR A 33 15.26 8.60 3.65
C THR A 33 14.80 7.70 2.50
N LYS A 34 15.65 7.54 1.49
CA LYS A 34 15.41 6.61 0.38
C LYS A 34 15.11 5.20 0.86
N GLU A 35 15.88 4.69 1.82
CA GLU A 35 15.72 3.36 2.40
C GLU A 35 14.37 3.23 3.13
N GLN A 36 13.93 4.28 3.83
CA GLN A 36 12.62 4.29 4.48
C GLN A 36 11.48 4.25 3.46
N LEU A 37 11.57 5.03 2.38
CA LEU A 37 10.58 5.01 1.30
C LEU A 37 10.55 3.66 0.59
N GLN A 38 11.71 3.04 0.34
CA GLN A 38 11.79 1.70 -0.23
C GLN A 38 11.16 0.64 0.70
N SER A 39 11.47 0.69 2.00
CA SER A 39 10.87 -0.21 2.98
C SER A 39 9.35 -0.02 3.09
N GLN A 40 8.88 1.23 3.05
CA GLN A 40 7.44 1.53 3.02
C GLN A 40 6.78 0.94 1.77
N LEU A 41 7.40 1.08 0.60
CA LEU A 41 6.90 0.53 -0.65
C LEU A 41 6.71 -0.99 -0.55
N GLU A 42 7.72 -1.71 -0.07
CA GLU A 42 7.68 -3.17 0.09
C GLU A 42 6.56 -3.61 1.05
N VAL A 43 6.40 -2.91 2.18
CA VAL A 43 5.34 -3.22 3.15
C VAL A 43 3.96 -3.01 2.55
N TYR A 44 3.73 -1.90 1.85
CA TYR A 44 2.42 -1.64 1.24
C TYR A 44 2.11 -2.60 0.09
N GLN A 45 3.10 -3.01 -0.69
CA GLN A 45 2.94 -4.06 -1.71
C GLN A 45 2.54 -5.40 -1.08
N TYR A 46 3.22 -5.80 0.00
CA TYR A 46 2.88 -7.03 0.72
C TYR A 46 1.46 -6.99 1.32
N ILE A 47 1.06 -5.85 1.89
CA ILE A 47 -0.30 -5.67 2.42
C ILE A 47 -1.34 -5.75 1.31
N ASP A 48 -1.05 -5.19 0.13
CA ASP A 48 -1.95 -5.24 -1.03
C ASP A 48 -2.22 -6.68 -1.47
N GLU A 49 -1.16 -7.48 -1.62
CA GLU A 49 -1.25 -8.90 -1.96
C GLU A 49 -2.03 -9.69 -0.90
N LEU A 50 -1.74 -9.48 0.39
CA LEU A 50 -2.47 -10.14 1.47
C LEU A 50 -3.95 -9.75 1.51
N SER A 51 -4.26 -8.49 1.21
CA SER A 51 -5.63 -7.99 1.20
C SER A 51 -6.44 -8.68 0.10
N ASP A 52 -5.84 -8.85 -1.07
CA ASP A 52 -6.43 -9.60 -2.18
C ASP A 52 -6.63 -11.07 -1.81
N MET A 53 -5.60 -11.74 -1.29
CA MET A 53 -5.71 -13.13 -0.85
C MET A 53 -6.80 -13.32 0.22
N HIS A 54 -6.89 -12.42 1.19
CA HIS A 54 -7.90 -12.47 2.23
C HIS A 54 -9.31 -12.27 1.68
N TYR A 55 -9.47 -11.33 0.75
CA TYR A 55 -10.75 -11.06 0.10
C TYR A 55 -11.23 -12.25 -0.73
N PHE A 56 -10.37 -12.84 -1.56
CA PHE A 56 -10.72 -14.02 -2.37
C PHE A 56 -11.05 -15.22 -1.48
N TYR A 57 -10.23 -15.50 -0.47
CA TYR A 57 -10.49 -16.56 0.51
C TYR A 57 -11.86 -16.43 1.19
N LYS A 58 -12.23 -15.20 1.61
CA LYS A 58 -13.54 -14.93 2.23
C LYS A 58 -14.70 -14.95 1.25
N SER A 59 -14.45 -14.58 0.01
CA SER A 59 -15.47 -14.50 -1.05
C SER A 59 -15.78 -15.86 -1.68
N GLY A 60 -15.05 -16.92 -1.31
CA GLY A 60 -15.26 -18.29 -1.80
C GLY A 60 -14.76 -18.54 -3.22
N TYR A 61 -13.83 -17.70 -3.70
CA TYR A 61 -13.07 -17.92 -4.93
C TYR A 61 -11.76 -18.66 -4.64
#